data_AF-A0A953UZD2-F1
#
_entry.id   AF-A0A953UZD2-F1
#
_cell.length_a   1.000
_cell.length_b   1.000
_cell.length_c   1.000
_cell.angle_alpha   90.00
_cell.angle_beta   90.00
_cell.angle_gamma   90.00
#
_symmetry.space_group_name_H-M   'P 1'
#
loop_
_entity.id
_entity.type
_entity.pdbx_description
1 polymer ?
#
loop_
_entity_poly.entity_id
_entity_poly.type
_entity_poly.pdbx_seq_one_letter_code
_entity_poly.pdbx_strand_id
1 'polypeptide(L)'
;MLSITTCAFGLSVWHLESGPLRVPRQTAIDCVRYLHSRDFDVAVSHEMKVDHGITIPLYKLTGALNRYNVLPVFINCAADPRPSFKRVRNFGAAIGEFLADKHMRITFVGSGGLSHDPPTPRLELSPPDVAKRLIQRATPTQEEYEARESRVIRAARDLVVGKGPCLPPDQQWDHKFLESFVAARLEDFYSMTDAEIDRVAGFGAHEVRTWVAAAAAAKAMGKLQNELRYYHLVPEWITGMGIVVGQA
;
A
#
# COMPACT_ATOMS: atom_id res chain seq x y z
N MET A 1 8.35 -7.30 -5.62
CA MET A 1 8.77 -7.85 -4.31
C MET A 1 7.57 -7.95 -3.37
N LEU A 2 7.46 -9.07 -2.65
CA LEU A 2 6.51 -9.29 -1.54
C LEU A 2 7.35 -9.57 -0.29
N SER A 3 7.05 -8.93 0.84
CA SER A 3 7.82 -9.14 2.06
C SER A 3 6.96 -9.16 3.31
N ILE A 4 7.38 -9.98 4.27
CA ILE A 4 6.85 -10.03 5.62
C ILE A 4 7.99 -9.76 6.59
N THR A 5 7.69 -9.10 7.71
CA THR A 5 8.70 -8.80 8.72
C THR A 5 8.50 -9.56 10.02
N THR A 6 9.60 -9.88 10.71
CA THR A 6 9.59 -10.43 12.06
C THR A 6 9.73 -9.37 13.16
N CYS A 7 10.10 -8.14 12.80
CA CYS A 7 10.22 -6.99 13.70
C CYS A 7 10.06 -5.70 12.90
N ALA A 8 9.30 -4.74 13.40
CA ALA A 8 9.08 -3.49 12.70
C ALA A 8 9.12 -2.28 13.63
N PHE A 9 9.62 -1.17 13.09
CA PHE A 9 9.69 0.11 13.76
C PHE A 9 9.11 1.20 12.84
N GLY A 10 8.09 1.89 13.33
CA GLY A 10 7.47 3.01 12.64
C GLY A 10 8.39 4.23 12.65
N LEU A 11 8.54 4.87 11.49
CA LEU A 11 9.27 6.13 11.36
C LEU A 11 8.40 7.31 11.81
N SER A 12 9.03 8.39 12.25
CA SER A 12 8.33 9.64 12.55
C SER A 12 7.83 10.26 11.25
N VAL A 13 6.52 10.57 11.18
CA VAL A 13 5.92 11.20 10.00
C VAL A 13 4.74 12.07 10.43
N TRP A 14 4.58 13.27 9.87
CA TRP A 14 3.38 14.13 10.04
C TRP A 14 2.87 14.23 11.51
N HIS A 15 3.76 14.61 12.43
CA HIS A 15 3.51 14.73 13.88
C HIS A 15 3.27 13.40 14.65
N LEU A 16 3.30 12.26 13.97
CA LEU A 16 3.32 10.95 14.62
C LEU A 16 4.74 10.61 15.06
N GLU A 17 4.90 10.32 16.34
CA GLU A 17 6.17 9.85 16.89
C GLU A 17 6.53 8.46 16.36
N SER A 18 7.82 8.24 16.10
CA SER A 18 8.35 6.91 15.79
C SER A 18 8.17 5.94 16.95
N GLY A 19 7.99 4.65 16.67
CA GLY A 19 7.86 3.65 17.72
C GLY A 19 7.78 2.21 17.23
N PRO A 20 7.97 1.22 18.11
CA PRO A 20 7.93 -0.19 17.73
C PRO A 20 6.50 -0.61 17.38
N LEU A 21 6.37 -1.54 16.43
CA LEU A 21 5.12 -2.29 16.23
C LEU A 21 5.22 -3.62 16.99
N ARG A 22 4.09 -4.10 17.51
CA ARG A 22 4.03 -5.40 18.18
C ARG A 22 3.92 -6.53 17.14
N VAL A 23 5.04 -6.95 16.57
CA VAL A 23 5.05 -8.01 15.55
C VAL A 23 5.06 -9.41 16.20
N PRO A 24 4.07 -10.28 15.93
CA PRO A 24 4.08 -11.65 16.44
C PRO A 24 5.09 -12.49 15.64
N ARG A 25 6.37 -12.44 16.06
CA ARG A 25 7.51 -13.02 15.33
C ARG A 25 7.28 -14.46 14.87
N GLN A 26 6.76 -15.32 15.75
CA GLN A 26 6.54 -16.74 15.40
C GLN A 26 5.47 -16.88 14.32
N THR A 27 4.34 -16.18 14.46
CA THR A 27 3.29 -16.12 13.43
C THR A 27 3.81 -15.60 12.11
N ALA A 28 4.70 -14.60 12.11
CA ALA A 28 5.32 -14.07 10.89
C ALA A 28 6.19 -15.12 10.18
N ILE A 29 7.03 -15.84 10.93
CA ILE A 29 7.86 -16.93 10.37
C ILE A 29 7.00 -18.07 9.83
N ASP A 30 5.97 -18.47 10.56
CA ASP A 30 5.10 -19.57 10.15
C ASP A 30 4.26 -19.19 8.91
N CYS A 31 3.83 -17.92 8.81
CA CYS A 31 3.18 -17.38 7.62
C CYS A 31 4.12 -17.44 6.41
N VAL A 32 5.37 -17.02 6.56
CA VAL A 32 6.37 -17.09 5.48
C VAL A 32 6.59 -18.54 5.02
N ARG A 33 6.75 -19.48 5.95
CA ARG A 33 6.90 -20.91 5.61
C ARG A 33 5.69 -21.46 4.86
N TYR A 34 4.49 -21.08 5.28
CA TYR A 34 3.25 -21.44 4.60
C TYR A 34 3.18 -20.86 3.18
N LEU A 35 3.63 -19.62 3.00
CA LEU A 35 3.66 -18.97 1.69
C LEU A 35 4.70 -19.60 0.77
N HIS A 36 5.88 -19.95 1.30
CA HIS A 36 6.91 -20.69 0.57
C HIS A 36 6.41 -22.07 0.11
N SER A 37 5.64 -22.79 0.94
CA SER A 37 5.05 -24.08 0.53
C SER A 37 3.91 -23.94 -0.50
N ARG A 38 3.52 -22.72 -0.84
CA ARG A 38 2.55 -22.36 -1.90
C ARG A 38 3.19 -21.60 -3.06
N ASP A 39 4.50 -21.75 -3.25
CA ASP A 39 5.28 -21.17 -4.36
C ASP A 39 5.23 -19.63 -4.42
N PHE A 40 5.26 -19.00 -3.24
CA PHE A 40 5.55 -17.57 -3.11
C PHE A 40 6.96 -17.33 -2.59
N ASP A 41 7.79 -16.67 -3.39
CA ASP A 41 9.11 -16.20 -2.97
C ASP A 41 8.98 -14.92 -2.13
N VAL A 42 8.68 -15.10 -0.84
CA VAL A 42 8.50 -13.98 0.10
C VAL A 42 9.82 -13.65 0.77
N ALA A 43 10.23 -12.37 0.68
CA ALA A 43 11.39 -11.88 1.40
C ALA A 43 11.07 -11.66 2.89
N VAL A 44 12.00 -12.01 3.77
CA VAL A 44 11.87 -11.76 5.22
C VAL A 44 12.72 -10.56 5.61
N SER A 45 12.10 -9.58 6.25
CA SER A 45 12.83 -8.51 6.95
C SER A 45 12.89 -8.81 8.44
N HIS A 46 14.06 -8.63 9.05
CA HIS A 46 14.23 -8.79 10.50
C HIS A 46 14.24 -7.47 11.27
N GLU A 47 14.20 -6.34 10.56
CA GLU A 47 14.15 -5.00 11.15
C GLU A 47 13.55 -4.00 10.14
N MET A 48 12.28 -4.20 9.80
CA MET A 48 11.60 -3.36 8.82
C MET A 48 11.33 -1.97 9.41
N LYS A 49 11.82 -0.92 8.74
CA LYS A 49 11.36 0.44 9.01
C LYS A 49 10.11 0.69 8.20
N VAL A 50 8.98 0.91 8.87
CA VAL A 50 7.69 1.13 8.21
C VAL A 50 7.35 2.61 8.22
N ASP A 51 6.90 3.13 7.08
CA ASP A 51 6.58 4.53 6.90
C ASP A 51 5.07 4.80 7.05
N HIS A 52 4.65 5.98 6.62
CA HIS A 52 3.28 6.47 6.67
C HIS A 52 2.25 5.54 6.01
N GLY A 53 2.64 4.72 5.02
CA GLY A 53 1.73 3.76 4.41
C GLY A 53 1.19 2.72 5.40
N ILE A 54 1.92 2.45 6.49
CA ILE A 54 1.48 1.56 7.58
C ILE A 54 1.15 2.36 8.84
N THR A 55 1.98 3.33 9.22
CA THR A 55 1.87 3.98 10.53
C THR A 55 0.63 4.86 10.66
N ILE A 56 0.29 5.64 9.63
CA ILE A 56 -0.91 6.52 9.65
C ILE A 56 -2.20 5.71 9.77
N PRO A 57 -2.52 4.75 8.87
CA PRO A 57 -3.78 4.01 8.98
C PRO A 57 -3.86 3.22 10.28
N LEU A 58 -2.77 2.59 10.73
CA LEU A 58 -2.74 1.87 12.00
C LEU A 58 -3.03 2.80 13.19
N TYR A 59 -2.36 3.96 13.25
CA TYR A 59 -2.59 4.93 14.32
C TYR A 59 -4.01 5.49 14.28
N LYS A 60 -4.55 5.85 13.11
CA LYS A 60 -5.92 6.37 12.98
C LYS A 60 -6.97 5.35 13.39
N LEU A 61 -6.75 4.06 13.12
CA LEU A 61 -7.66 2.97 13.47
C LEU A 61 -7.57 2.55 14.94
N THR A 62 -6.38 2.62 15.55
CA THR A 62 -6.11 1.96 16.84
C THR A 62 -5.63 2.92 17.95
N GLY A 63 -5.23 4.13 17.61
CA GLY A 63 -4.72 5.15 18.54
C GLY A 63 -3.26 4.96 18.97
N ALA A 64 -2.59 3.84 18.64
CA ALA A 64 -1.17 3.61 18.93
C ALA A 64 -0.59 2.49 18.06
N LEU A 65 0.68 2.61 17.64
CA LEU A 65 1.35 1.64 16.77
C LEU A 65 1.54 0.24 17.40
N ASN A 66 1.59 0.17 18.73
CA ASN A 66 1.84 -1.07 19.49
C ASN A 66 0.61 -1.59 20.25
N ARG A 67 -0.58 -1.02 20.03
CA ARG A 67 -1.80 -1.40 20.76
C ARG A 67 -2.18 -2.87 20.56
N TYR A 68 -2.09 -3.36 19.31
CA TYR A 68 -2.42 -4.73 18.93
C TYR A 68 -1.23 -5.43 18.29
N ASN A 69 -1.30 -6.76 18.19
CA ASN A 69 -0.38 -7.49 17.33
C ASN A 69 -0.59 -7.05 15.87
N VAL A 70 0.48 -6.70 15.18
CA VAL A 70 0.46 -6.29 13.77
C VAL A 70 1.41 -7.17 13.01
N LEU A 71 0.96 -7.74 11.89
CA LEU A 71 1.82 -8.43 10.92
C LEU A 71 2.00 -7.53 9.70
N PRO A 72 3.10 -6.75 9.62
CA PRO A 72 3.34 -5.91 8.45
C PRO A 72 3.64 -6.76 7.22
N VAL A 73 2.90 -6.48 6.14
CA VAL A 73 3.07 -7.10 4.83
C VAL A 73 3.35 -5.98 3.83
N PHE A 74 4.50 -6.04 3.19
CA PHE A 74 4.92 -5.07 2.17
C PHE A 74 4.69 -5.65 0.77
N ILE A 75 3.99 -4.90 -0.07
CA ILE A 75 3.77 -5.21 -1.49
C ILE A 75 4.40 -4.09 -2.31
N ASN A 76 5.34 -4.44 -3.18
CA ASN A 76 5.96 -3.48 -4.08
C ASN A 76 4.92 -2.86 -5.03
N CYS A 77 4.59 -1.60 -4.81
CA CYS A 77 3.69 -0.82 -5.68
C CYS A 77 4.43 0.33 -6.40
N ALA A 78 5.70 0.58 -6.08
CA ALA A 78 6.44 1.76 -6.54
C ALA A 78 7.58 1.43 -7.52
N ALA A 79 8.38 0.39 -7.26
CA ALA A 79 9.54 0.06 -8.09
C ALA A 79 9.15 -0.94 -9.20
N ASP A 80 9.49 -0.65 -10.45
CA ASP A 80 9.27 -1.60 -11.55
C ASP A 80 10.33 -2.72 -11.48
N PRO A 81 10.00 -4.00 -11.74
CA PRO A 81 8.68 -4.59 -12.03
C PRO A 81 7.79 -4.85 -10.81
N ARG A 82 6.48 -4.63 -10.98
CA ARG A 82 5.46 -4.85 -9.95
C ARG A 82 4.86 -6.26 -10.05
N PRO A 83 4.39 -6.83 -8.93
CA PRO A 83 3.55 -8.02 -9.00
C PRO A 83 2.23 -7.69 -9.72
N SER A 84 1.75 -8.60 -10.56
CA SER A 84 0.44 -8.47 -11.20
C SER A 84 -0.71 -8.52 -10.17
N PHE A 85 -1.88 -8.00 -10.53
CA PHE A 85 -3.09 -8.09 -9.72
C PHE A 85 -3.45 -9.54 -9.36
N LYS A 86 -3.27 -10.47 -10.31
CA LYS A 86 -3.42 -11.91 -10.07
C LYS A 86 -2.46 -12.42 -8.99
N ARG A 87 -1.18 -12.02 -9.03
CA ARG A 87 -0.19 -12.45 -8.03
C ARG A 87 -0.52 -11.90 -6.65
N VAL A 88 -0.90 -10.63 -6.52
CA VAL A 88 -1.24 -10.02 -5.21
C VAL A 88 -2.56 -10.57 -4.65
N ARG A 89 -3.57 -10.86 -5.49
CA ARG A 89 -4.81 -11.54 -5.06
C ARG A 89 -4.49 -12.92 -4.49
N ASN A 90 -3.74 -13.74 -5.23
CA ASN A 90 -3.39 -15.09 -4.79
C ASN A 90 -2.54 -15.07 -3.51
N PHE A 91 -1.62 -14.11 -3.41
CA PHE A 91 -0.81 -13.90 -2.22
C PHE A 91 -1.66 -13.55 -1.00
N GLY A 92 -2.58 -12.60 -1.14
CA GLY A 92 -3.54 -12.23 -0.10
C GLY A 92 -4.40 -13.41 0.34
N ALA A 93 -4.97 -14.15 -0.62
CA ALA A 93 -5.77 -15.35 -0.32
C ALA A 93 -4.97 -16.39 0.50
N ALA A 94 -3.73 -16.66 0.13
CA ALA A 94 -2.87 -17.59 0.88
C ALA A 94 -2.59 -17.11 2.32
N ILE A 95 -2.44 -15.80 2.55
CA ILE A 95 -2.34 -15.25 3.91
C ILE A 95 -3.65 -15.47 4.68
N GLY A 96 -4.80 -15.23 4.05
CA GLY A 96 -6.11 -15.49 4.66
C GLY A 96 -6.31 -16.96 5.05
N GLU A 97 -5.96 -17.88 4.15
CA GLU A 97 -5.99 -19.33 4.41
C GLU A 97 -5.09 -19.72 5.59
N PHE A 98 -3.87 -19.20 5.67
CA PHE A 98 -2.96 -19.44 6.80
C PHE A 98 -3.56 -18.99 8.14
N LEU A 99 -4.31 -17.88 8.12
CA LEU A 99 -4.86 -17.26 9.33
C LEU A 99 -6.21 -17.83 9.75
N ALA A 100 -6.96 -18.47 8.85
CA ALA A 100 -8.27 -19.05 9.12
C ALA A 100 -8.28 -20.01 10.32
N ASP A 101 -7.23 -20.83 10.46
CA ASP A 101 -7.12 -21.85 11.51
C ASP A 101 -6.58 -21.32 12.85
N LYS A 102 -6.31 -20.01 12.98
CA LYS A 102 -5.68 -19.44 14.19
C LYS A 102 -6.68 -19.04 15.29
N HIS A 103 -7.99 -19.14 15.04
CA HIS A 103 -9.05 -18.74 15.98
C HIS A 103 -8.87 -17.33 16.56
N MET A 104 -8.41 -16.39 15.73
CA MET A 104 -8.17 -14.99 16.10
C MET A 104 -9.21 -14.07 15.45
N ARG A 105 -9.53 -12.95 16.12
CA ARG A 105 -10.21 -11.84 15.46
C ARG A 105 -9.17 -11.04 14.67
N ILE A 106 -9.31 -11.02 13.35
CA ILE A 106 -8.33 -10.44 12.44
C ILE A 106 -8.97 -9.30 11.66
N THR A 107 -8.23 -8.21 11.50
CA THR A 107 -8.57 -7.12 10.58
C THR A 107 -7.47 -7.04 9.53
N PHE A 108 -7.85 -7.10 8.25
CA PHE A 108 -6.95 -6.82 7.14
C PHE A 108 -7.06 -5.35 6.75
N VAL A 109 -5.92 -4.70 6.57
CA VAL A 109 -5.86 -3.28 6.17
C VAL A 109 -5.05 -3.20 4.89
N GLY A 110 -5.70 -2.83 3.79
CA GLY A 110 -5.05 -2.37 2.56
C GLY A 110 -5.02 -0.85 2.57
N SER A 111 -3.85 -0.25 2.43
CA SER A 111 -3.63 1.20 2.50
C SER A 111 -2.97 1.74 1.24
N GLY A 112 -3.10 3.06 1.03
CA GLY A 112 -2.66 3.76 -0.17
C GLY A 112 -3.79 3.91 -1.20
N GLY A 113 -3.47 4.52 -2.35
CA GLY A 113 -4.44 4.85 -3.40
C GLY A 113 -5.36 6.03 -3.06
N LEU A 114 -6.41 6.31 -3.84
CA LEU A 114 -6.78 5.71 -5.13
C LEU A 114 -5.99 6.40 -6.26
N SER A 115 -6.65 7.02 -7.25
CA SER A 115 -5.94 7.78 -8.29
C SER A 115 -5.18 8.96 -7.68
N HIS A 116 -3.88 9.01 -7.96
CA HIS A 116 -2.97 10.10 -7.62
C HIS A 116 -1.60 9.90 -8.28
N ASP A 117 -0.93 11.00 -8.60
CA ASP A 117 0.39 10.98 -9.25
C ASP A 117 1.40 11.89 -8.53
N PRO A 118 1.91 11.48 -7.36
CA PRO A 118 2.94 12.23 -6.67
C PRO A 118 4.24 12.22 -7.51
N PRO A 119 5.13 13.22 -7.36
CA PRO A 119 6.40 13.29 -8.09
C PRO A 119 7.41 12.26 -7.57
N THR A 120 7.07 10.98 -7.71
CA THR A 120 7.84 9.83 -7.25
C THR A 120 8.97 9.56 -8.25
N PRO A 121 10.23 9.55 -7.81
CA PRO A 121 11.35 9.23 -8.70
C PRO A 121 11.21 7.83 -9.29
N ARG A 122 11.33 7.73 -10.62
CA ARG A 122 11.30 6.47 -11.37
C ARG A 122 12.69 6.18 -11.90
N LEU A 123 13.21 4.98 -11.67
CA LEU A 123 14.63 4.67 -11.91
C LEU A 123 15.10 5.08 -13.31
N GLU A 124 14.34 4.71 -14.34
CA GLU A 124 14.67 4.96 -15.74
C GLU A 124 14.42 6.41 -16.20
N LEU A 125 13.51 7.14 -15.53
CA LEU A 125 13.16 8.52 -15.89
C LEU A 125 13.86 9.57 -15.01
N SER A 126 14.61 9.12 -14.01
CA SER A 126 15.26 10.00 -13.04
C SER A 126 16.64 10.45 -13.54
N PRO A 127 17.05 11.70 -13.25
CA PRO A 127 18.44 12.12 -13.42
C PRO A 127 19.43 11.16 -12.73
N PRO A 128 20.67 11.01 -13.22
CA PRO A 128 21.61 10.00 -12.72
C PRO A 128 21.88 10.05 -11.21
N ASP A 129 21.91 11.24 -10.61
CA ASP A 129 22.10 11.44 -9.17
C ASP A 129 20.88 10.95 -8.36
N VAL A 130 19.67 11.19 -8.85
CA VAL A 130 18.43 10.69 -8.25
C VAL A 130 18.30 9.18 -8.43
N ALA A 131 18.59 8.67 -9.62
CA ALA A 131 18.61 7.23 -9.91
C ALA A 131 19.62 6.48 -9.02
N LYS A 132 20.82 7.06 -8.82
CA LYS A 132 21.84 6.51 -7.91
C LYS A 132 21.32 6.37 -6.48
N ARG A 133 20.54 7.34 -5.97
CA ARG A 133 19.92 7.27 -4.63
C ARG A 133 18.82 6.21 -4.52
N LEU A 134 18.16 5.85 -5.62
CA LEU A 134 17.18 4.75 -5.64
C LEU A 134 17.86 3.38 -5.56
N ILE A 135 19.08 3.26 -6.11
CA ILE A 135 19.86 2.00 -6.10
C ILE A 135 20.66 1.88 -4.80
N GLN A 136 21.32 2.96 -4.39
CA GLN A 136 22.19 2.98 -3.22
C GLN A 136 21.40 3.44 -2.01
N ARG A 137 21.11 2.50 -1.11
CA ARG A 137 20.42 2.80 0.14
C ARG A 137 21.20 3.84 0.94
N ALA A 138 20.63 5.04 1.03
CA ALA A 138 21.05 6.09 1.95
C ALA A 138 19.87 6.40 2.87
N THR A 139 20.13 6.54 4.17
CA THR A 139 19.15 7.13 5.08
C THR A 139 19.12 8.63 4.77
N PRO A 140 18.00 9.19 4.31
CA PRO A 140 17.93 10.62 4.02
C PRO A 140 18.19 11.42 5.30
N THR A 141 18.88 12.56 5.18
CA THR A 141 18.95 13.52 6.29
C THR A 141 17.58 14.16 6.53
N GLN A 142 17.39 14.78 7.70
CA GLN A 142 16.16 15.51 8.00
C GLN A 142 15.89 16.61 6.96
N GLU A 143 16.93 17.33 6.53
CA GLU A 143 16.86 18.34 5.46
C GLU A 143 16.42 17.73 4.12
N GLU A 144 16.89 16.53 3.78
CA GLU A 144 16.47 15.84 2.55
C GLU A 144 15.00 15.39 2.60
N TYR A 145 14.51 14.98 3.78
CA TYR A 145 13.09 14.69 4.01
C TYR A 145 12.24 15.95 3.82
N GLU A 146 12.60 17.05 4.46
CA GLU A 146 11.90 18.33 4.37
C GLU A 146 11.90 18.89 2.94
N ALA A 147 13.03 18.76 2.23
CA ALA A 147 13.13 19.11 0.83
C ALA A 147 12.22 18.25 -0.05
N ARG A 148 12.07 16.95 0.27
CA ARG A 148 11.14 16.05 -0.44
C ARG A 148 9.69 16.45 -0.20
N GLU A 149 9.31 16.69 1.04
CA GLU A 149 7.95 17.15 1.39
C GLU A 149 7.64 18.48 0.70
N SER A 150 8.60 19.41 0.70
CA SER A 150 8.46 20.70 0.01
C SER A 150 8.24 20.55 -1.50
N ARG A 151 8.91 19.57 -2.14
CA ARG A 151 8.69 19.26 -3.57
C ARG A 151 7.29 18.70 -3.82
N VAL A 152 6.80 17.81 -2.96
CA VAL A 152 5.44 17.24 -3.06
C VAL A 152 4.40 18.35 -2.89
N ILE A 153 4.55 19.22 -1.89
CA ILE A 153 3.65 20.37 -1.66
C ILE A 153 3.66 21.33 -2.85
N ARG A 154 4.83 21.60 -3.43
CA ARG A 154 4.94 22.44 -4.63
C ARG A 154 4.24 21.81 -5.82
N ALA A 155 4.47 20.52 -6.07
CA ALA A 155 3.81 19.79 -7.15
C ALA A 155 2.28 19.81 -7.01
N ALA A 156 1.76 19.68 -5.78
CA ALA A 156 0.33 19.84 -5.50
C ALA A 156 -0.20 21.23 -5.86
N ARG A 157 0.52 22.28 -5.44
CA ARG A 157 0.14 23.67 -5.78
C ARG A 157 0.18 23.94 -7.28
N ASP A 158 1.21 23.43 -7.96
CA ASP A 158 1.35 23.58 -9.41
C ASP A 158 0.19 22.88 -10.14
N LEU A 159 -0.16 21.65 -9.72
CA LEU A 159 -1.23 20.89 -10.35
C LEU A 159 -2.60 21.54 -10.22
N VAL A 160 -2.92 22.11 -9.04
CA VAL A 160 -4.19 22.81 -8.80
C VAL A 160 -4.39 23.98 -9.78
N VAL A 161 -3.31 24.59 -10.26
CA VAL A 161 -3.35 25.65 -11.28
C VAL A 161 -3.06 25.16 -12.70
N GLY A 162 -3.14 23.84 -12.93
CA GLY A 162 -2.93 23.21 -14.23
C GLY A 162 -1.48 23.19 -14.72
N LYS A 163 -0.51 23.22 -13.80
CA LYS A 163 0.94 23.21 -14.09
C LYS A 163 1.62 21.98 -13.51
N GLY A 164 2.87 21.76 -13.91
CA GLY A 164 3.70 20.68 -13.39
C GLY A 164 3.46 19.34 -14.09
N PRO A 165 4.26 18.33 -13.73
CA PRO A 165 4.27 17.05 -14.44
C PRO A 165 3.27 16.01 -13.90
N CYS A 166 2.64 16.28 -12.76
CA CYS A 166 1.73 15.35 -12.09
C CYS A 166 0.41 15.23 -12.86
N LEU A 167 -0.13 14.01 -12.95
CA LEU A 167 -1.49 13.79 -13.44
C LEU A 167 -2.54 14.18 -12.38
N PRO A 168 -3.66 14.82 -12.76
CA PRO A 168 -4.79 15.01 -11.86
C PRO A 168 -5.43 13.66 -11.49
N PRO A 169 -6.01 13.53 -10.29
CA PRO A 169 -6.70 12.31 -9.91
C PRO A 169 -7.94 12.10 -10.81
N ASP A 170 -8.28 10.84 -11.10
CA ASP A 170 -9.32 10.45 -12.04
C ASP A 170 -10.49 9.78 -11.32
N GLN A 171 -11.59 10.53 -11.19
CA GLN A 171 -12.80 10.07 -10.52
C GLN A 171 -13.48 8.89 -11.22
N GLN A 172 -13.40 8.81 -12.56
CA GLN A 172 -14.05 7.72 -13.29
C GLN A 172 -13.32 6.40 -13.06
N TRP A 173 -11.99 6.45 -13.06
CA TRP A 173 -11.15 5.30 -12.72
C TRP A 173 -11.38 4.86 -11.28
N ASP A 174 -11.42 5.81 -10.33
CA ASP A 174 -11.70 5.50 -8.92
C ASP A 174 -13.03 4.79 -8.74
N HIS A 175 -14.10 5.32 -9.35
CA HIS A 175 -15.43 4.73 -9.25
C HIS A 175 -15.49 3.31 -9.84
N LYS A 176 -14.85 3.07 -10.99
CA LYS A 176 -14.78 1.73 -11.61
C LYS A 176 -14.03 0.74 -10.72
N PHE A 177 -12.92 1.17 -10.13
CA PHE A 177 -12.17 0.36 -9.18
C PHE A 177 -13.04 0.02 -7.95
N LEU A 178 -13.64 1.04 -7.33
CA LEU A 178 -14.49 0.89 -6.14
C LEU A 178 -15.72 0.02 -6.40
N GLU A 179 -16.37 0.15 -7.55
CA GLU A 179 -17.53 -0.68 -7.91
C GLU A 179 -17.17 -2.16 -7.93
N SER A 180 -16.07 -2.52 -8.60
CA SER A 180 -15.58 -3.90 -8.67
C SER A 180 -15.13 -4.41 -7.30
N PHE A 181 -14.49 -3.53 -6.52
CA PHE A 181 -14.02 -3.84 -5.17
C PHE A 181 -15.15 -4.10 -4.17
N VAL A 182 -16.17 -3.23 -4.14
CA VAL A 182 -17.35 -3.35 -3.29
C VAL A 182 -18.15 -4.60 -3.63
N ALA A 183 -18.24 -4.95 -4.92
CA ALA A 183 -18.87 -6.18 -5.35
C ALA A 183 -18.04 -7.46 -5.10
N ALA A 184 -16.86 -7.33 -4.48
CA ALA A 184 -15.91 -8.42 -4.23
C ALA A 184 -15.50 -9.22 -5.49
N ARG A 185 -15.55 -8.58 -6.67
CA ARG A 185 -15.15 -9.12 -7.98
C ARG A 185 -13.66 -8.84 -8.22
N LEU A 186 -12.81 -9.47 -7.42
CA LEU A 186 -11.35 -9.21 -7.44
C LEU A 186 -10.67 -9.67 -8.74
N GLU A 187 -11.34 -10.54 -9.50
CA GLU A 187 -10.93 -11.04 -10.81
C GLU A 187 -11.01 -9.95 -11.89
N ASP A 188 -11.87 -8.94 -11.74
CA ASP A 188 -12.02 -7.84 -12.69
C ASP A 188 -10.69 -7.07 -12.85
N PHE A 189 -9.89 -7.02 -11.79
CA PHE A 189 -8.60 -6.33 -11.76
C PHE A 189 -7.49 -7.02 -12.56
N TYR A 190 -7.72 -8.22 -13.11
CA TYR A 190 -6.70 -8.98 -13.84
C TYR A 190 -6.36 -8.37 -15.19
N SER A 191 -7.31 -7.61 -15.73
CA SER A 191 -7.16 -6.88 -16.98
C SER A 191 -6.39 -5.57 -16.80
N MET A 192 -6.23 -5.08 -15.57
CA MET A 192 -5.53 -3.82 -15.30
C MET A 192 -4.03 -3.98 -15.56
N THR A 193 -3.51 -3.12 -16.42
CA THR A 193 -2.08 -3.08 -16.77
C THR A 193 -1.38 -1.89 -16.13
N ASP A 194 -0.07 -2.00 -15.90
CA ASP A 194 0.70 -0.90 -15.32
C ASP A 194 0.67 0.35 -16.20
N ALA A 195 0.78 0.15 -17.52
CA ALA A 195 0.70 1.23 -18.50
C ALA A 195 -0.65 1.96 -18.49
N GLU A 196 -1.75 1.25 -18.24
CA GLU A 196 -3.07 1.89 -18.11
C GLU A 196 -3.17 2.72 -16.83
N ILE A 197 -2.70 2.17 -15.71
CA ILE A 197 -2.71 2.86 -14.42
C ILE A 197 -1.86 4.13 -14.50
N ASP A 198 -0.63 4.02 -15.00
CA ASP A 198 0.29 5.16 -15.15
C ASP A 198 -0.30 6.25 -16.03
N ARG A 199 -1.06 5.88 -17.07
CA ARG A 199 -1.65 6.83 -18.01
C ARG A 199 -2.90 7.52 -17.47
N VAL A 200 -3.72 6.81 -16.71
CA VAL A 200 -5.07 7.28 -16.32
C VAL A 200 -5.13 7.69 -14.85
N ALA A 201 -4.65 6.85 -13.95
CA ALA A 201 -4.85 7.01 -12.52
C ALA A 201 -3.64 7.61 -11.78
N GLY A 202 -2.50 7.70 -12.45
CA GLY A 202 -1.25 8.18 -11.86
C GLY A 202 -0.45 7.08 -11.19
N PHE A 203 0.84 7.34 -11.00
CA PHE A 203 1.79 6.34 -10.52
C PHE A 203 1.50 5.85 -9.11
N GLY A 204 0.95 6.73 -8.25
CA GLY A 204 0.56 6.38 -6.88
C GLY A 204 -0.60 5.38 -6.83
N ALA A 205 -1.45 5.35 -7.87
CA ALA A 205 -2.61 4.47 -7.92
C ALA A 205 -2.25 2.97 -7.92
N HIS A 206 -1.01 2.60 -8.21
CA HIS A 206 -0.57 1.21 -8.08
C HIS A 206 -0.70 0.61 -6.68
N GLU A 207 -0.79 1.47 -5.66
CA GLU A 207 -1.03 1.07 -4.26
C GLU A 207 -2.34 0.32 -4.05
N VAL A 208 -3.32 0.42 -4.96
CA VAL A 208 -4.57 -0.37 -4.89
C VAL A 208 -4.35 -1.89 -4.91
N ARG A 209 -3.13 -2.36 -5.25
CA ARG A 209 -2.72 -3.76 -5.05
C ARG A 209 -2.81 -4.21 -3.59
N THR A 210 -2.57 -3.33 -2.64
CA THR A 210 -2.69 -3.64 -1.21
C THR A 210 -4.14 -3.90 -0.83
N TRP A 211 -5.08 -3.15 -1.43
CA TRP A 211 -6.52 -3.35 -1.25
C TRP A 211 -6.94 -4.73 -1.77
N VAL A 212 -6.51 -5.08 -2.98
CA VAL A 212 -6.82 -6.39 -3.58
C VAL A 212 -6.27 -7.55 -2.75
N ALA A 213 -5.04 -7.41 -2.22
CA ALA A 213 -4.48 -8.42 -1.32
C ALA A 213 -5.26 -8.53 0.00
N ALA A 214 -5.60 -7.41 0.63
CA ALA A 214 -6.36 -7.39 1.89
C ALA A 214 -7.77 -7.98 1.72
N ALA A 215 -8.48 -7.63 0.64
CA ALA A 215 -9.79 -8.19 0.33
C ALA A 215 -9.71 -9.69 0.01
N ALA A 216 -8.68 -10.13 -0.73
CA ALA A 216 -8.50 -11.56 -1.01
C ALA A 216 -8.23 -12.35 0.27
N ALA A 217 -7.44 -11.81 1.20
CA ALA A 217 -7.20 -12.43 2.50
C ALA A 217 -8.49 -12.56 3.33
N ALA A 218 -9.29 -11.48 3.39
CA ALA A 218 -10.58 -11.51 4.06
C ALA A 218 -11.55 -12.52 3.41
N LYS A 219 -11.65 -12.52 2.07
CA LYS A 219 -12.48 -13.45 1.29
C LYS A 219 -12.08 -14.92 1.46
N ALA A 220 -10.80 -15.21 1.73
CA ALA A 220 -10.35 -16.56 2.02
C ALA A 220 -10.78 -17.05 3.42
N MET A 221 -11.10 -16.13 4.34
CA MET A 221 -11.60 -16.46 5.68
C MET A 221 -13.13 -16.60 5.73
N GLY A 222 -13.86 -16.11 4.72
CA GLY A 222 -15.32 -16.16 4.70
C GLY A 222 -15.96 -15.35 3.58
N LYS A 223 -17.29 -15.22 3.62
CA LYS A 223 -18.03 -14.52 2.57
C LYS A 223 -17.87 -13.01 2.75
N LEU A 224 -16.95 -12.43 1.99
CA LEU A 224 -16.69 -10.99 2.03
C LEU A 224 -17.89 -10.17 1.55
N GLN A 225 -18.37 -9.30 2.42
CA GLN A 225 -19.33 -8.24 2.12
C GLN A 225 -18.67 -6.89 2.36
N ASN A 226 -18.49 -6.13 1.28
CA ASN A 226 -17.85 -4.82 1.33
C ASN A 226 -18.89 -3.71 1.22
N GLU A 227 -18.57 -2.57 1.82
CA GLU A 227 -19.36 -1.36 1.77
C GLU A 227 -18.45 -0.14 1.63
N LEU A 228 -18.74 0.70 0.64
CA LEU A 228 -18.11 2.01 0.49
C LEU A 228 -18.64 2.94 1.59
N ARG A 229 -17.77 3.34 2.52
CA ARG A 229 -18.12 4.28 3.58
C ARG A 229 -17.87 5.73 3.19
N TYR A 230 -16.86 5.96 2.37
CA TYR A 230 -16.47 7.28 1.97
C TYR A 230 -15.75 7.24 0.63
N TYR A 231 -16.06 8.22 -0.21
CA TYR A 231 -15.24 8.56 -1.36
C TYR A 231 -15.28 10.07 -1.57
N HIS A 232 -14.12 10.67 -1.79
CA HIS A 232 -14.03 12.06 -2.21
C HIS A 232 -12.77 12.28 -3.05
N LEU A 233 -12.95 12.90 -4.20
CA LEU A 233 -11.84 13.43 -4.97
C LEU A 233 -11.35 14.70 -4.30
N VAL A 234 -10.06 14.78 -3.95
CA VAL A 234 -9.45 15.94 -3.29
C VAL A 234 -8.38 16.53 -4.22
N PRO A 235 -8.74 17.43 -5.15
CA PRO A 235 -7.80 18.04 -6.09
C PRO A 235 -6.62 18.74 -5.40
N GLU A 236 -6.88 19.38 -4.26
CA GLU A 236 -5.86 20.08 -3.46
C GLU A 236 -4.79 19.14 -2.91
N TRP A 237 -5.11 17.85 -2.79
CA TRP A 237 -4.19 16.79 -2.37
C TRP A 237 -3.81 15.87 -3.51
N ILE A 238 -4.19 16.19 -4.76
CA ILE A 238 -3.94 15.39 -5.97
C ILE A 238 -4.46 13.95 -5.86
N THR A 239 -5.47 13.68 -5.02
CA THR A 239 -5.77 12.29 -4.63
C THR A 239 -7.26 12.00 -4.54
N GLY A 240 -7.67 10.86 -5.10
CA GLY A 240 -8.93 10.20 -4.78
C GLY A 240 -8.85 9.49 -3.42
N MET A 241 -9.64 9.92 -2.45
CA MET A 241 -9.66 9.37 -1.09
C MET A 241 -10.84 8.42 -0.91
N GLY A 242 -10.59 7.16 -0.59
CA GLY A 242 -11.62 6.14 -0.40
C GLY A 242 -11.50 5.40 0.94
N ILE A 243 -12.64 5.04 1.55
CA ILE A 243 -12.73 4.12 2.68
C ILE A 243 -13.77 3.05 2.35
N VAL A 244 -13.31 1.81 2.23
CA VAL A 244 -14.18 0.63 2.16
C VAL A 244 -13.99 -0.19 3.42
N VAL A 245 -15.09 -0.62 4.02
CA VAL A 245 -15.07 -1.59 5.12
C VAL A 245 -15.70 -2.89 4.64
N GLY A 246 -15.28 -4.00 5.22
CA GLY A 246 -15.89 -5.29 4.90
C GLY A 246 -15.83 -6.26 6.07
N GLN A 247 -16.72 -7.25 6.02
CA GLN A 247 -16.78 -8.36 6.95
C GLN A 247 -16.83 -9.67 6.16
N ALA A 248 -16.12 -10.68 6.64
CA ALA A 248 -16.06 -12.02 6.05
C ALA A 248 -16.44 -13.08 7.08
#